data_AF-A0A2V7INA6-F1
#
_entry.id   AF-A0A2V7INA6-F1
#
_cell.length_a   1.000
_cell.length_b   1.000
_cell.length_c   1.000
_cell.angle_alpha   90.00
_cell.angle_beta   90.00
_cell.angle_gamma   90.00
#
_symmetry.space_group_name_H-M   'P 1'
#
loop_
_entity.id
_entity.type
_entity.pdbx_description
1 polymer ?
#
loop_
_entity_poly.entity_id
_entity_poly.type
_entity_poly.pdbx_seq_one_letter_code
_entity_poly.pdbx_strand_id
1 'polypeptide(L)'
;MHERAPAFGGADGRSYSVATFVDDTPDAQGRYGAALLFVCWSDAGDRPVGHLETDYLAFGATSAEALEPLLRLTLQDVKAHLDDCIARAGPTAQETGEGGRA
;
A
#
# COMPACT_ATOMS: atom_id res chain seq x y z
N MET A 1 14.21 18.64 -4.46
CA MET A 1 13.30 17.70 -5.14
C MET A 1 13.08 16.56 -4.19
N HIS A 2 11.84 16.33 -3.71
CA HIS A 2 11.51 15.07 -3.04
C HIS A 2 11.27 14.07 -4.15
N GLU A 3 12.27 13.24 -4.42
CA GLU A 3 12.17 12.20 -5.44
C GLU A 3 10.99 11.29 -5.07
N ARG A 4 9.96 11.29 -5.90
CA ARG A 4 8.81 10.41 -5.72
C ARG A 4 9.34 8.98 -5.69
N ALA A 5 9.02 8.23 -4.64
CA ALA A 5 9.31 6.81 -4.58
C ALA A 5 8.87 6.14 -5.90
N PRO A 6 9.60 5.12 -6.38
CA PRO A 6 9.27 4.45 -7.63
C PRO A 6 7.78 4.06 -7.63
N ALA A 7 7.07 4.46 -8.68
CA ALA A 7 5.68 4.09 -8.86
C ALA A 7 5.61 2.61 -9.28
N PHE A 8 4.86 1.82 -8.52
CA PHE A 8 4.56 0.44 -8.83
C PHE A 8 3.30 0.39 -9.70
N GLY A 9 3.34 -0.39 -10.77
CA GLY A 9 2.13 -0.75 -11.51
C GLY A 9 1.41 -1.87 -10.78
N GLY A 10 0.17 -1.61 -10.35
CA GLY A 10 -0.72 -2.62 -9.78
C GLY A 10 -1.21 -3.58 -10.85
N ALA A 11 -1.57 -4.81 -10.46
CA ALA A 11 -2.17 -5.79 -11.35
C ALA A 11 -3.55 -5.35 -11.91
N ASP A 12 -4.15 -4.33 -11.31
CA ASP A 12 -5.39 -3.68 -11.75
C ASP A 12 -5.16 -2.56 -12.80
N GLY A 13 -3.90 -2.31 -13.18
CA GLY A 13 -3.51 -1.28 -14.15
C GLY A 13 -3.33 0.12 -13.56
N ARG A 14 -3.46 0.29 -12.24
CA ARG A 14 -3.30 1.60 -11.58
C ARG A 14 -1.87 1.85 -11.12
N SER A 15 -1.54 3.12 -10.90
CA SER A 15 -0.24 3.54 -10.37
C SER A 15 -0.28 3.67 -8.85
N TYR A 16 0.68 3.03 -8.18
CA TYR A 16 0.80 3.05 -6.73
C TYR A 16 2.15 3.60 -6.28
N SER A 17 2.17 4.41 -5.23
CA SER A 17 3.39 4.72 -4.48
C SER A 17 3.40 3.95 -3.17
N VAL A 18 4.57 3.56 -2.69
CA VAL A 18 4.72 2.89 -1.40
C VAL A 18 5.28 3.85 -0.35
N ALA A 19 4.75 3.76 0.87
CA ALA A 19 5.31 4.33 2.08
C ALA A 19 5.33 3.26 3.17
N THR A 20 6.29 3.34 4.09
CA THR A 20 6.27 2.52 5.30
C THR A 20 5.46 3.22 6.39
N PHE A 21 4.63 2.46 7.09
CA PHE A 21 3.85 2.92 8.22
C PHE A 21 4.24 2.11 9.45
N VAL A 22 4.34 2.78 10.60
CA VAL A 22 4.54 2.15 11.90
C VAL A 22 3.58 2.83 12.86
N ASP A 23 2.87 2.06 13.67
CA ASP A 23 2.02 2.64 14.68
C ASP A 23 2.81 3.52 15.64
N ASP A 24 2.18 4.62 16.06
CA ASP A 24 2.69 5.47 17.13
C ASP A 24 2.48 4.86 18.53
N THR A 25 1.55 3.91 18.64
CA THR A 25 1.14 3.28 19.89
C THR A 25 1.38 1.76 19.83
N PRO A 26 2.01 1.16 20.85
CA PRO A 26 2.23 -0.28 20.87
C PRO A 26 0.93 -1.07 21.07
N ASP A 27 0.90 -2.30 20.57
CA ASP A 27 -0.19 -3.25 20.74
C ASP A 27 -0.38 -3.65 22.23
N ALA A 28 -1.41 -4.47 22.50
CA ALA A 28 -1.70 -4.96 23.86
C ALA A 28 -0.54 -5.77 24.50
N GLN A 29 0.46 -6.18 23.72
CA GLN A 29 1.66 -6.89 24.17
C GLN A 29 2.88 -5.95 24.26
N GLY A 30 2.71 -4.64 24.02
CA GLY A 30 3.77 -3.65 24.08
C GLY A 30 4.64 -3.57 22.83
N ARG A 31 4.17 -4.06 21.67
CA ARG A 31 4.95 -4.11 20.42
C ARG A 31 4.41 -3.15 19.38
N TYR A 32 5.30 -2.50 18.65
CA TYR A 32 4.96 -1.62 17.53
C TYR A 32 4.77 -2.43 16.25
N GLY A 33 3.62 -2.28 15.60
CA GLY A 33 3.35 -2.91 14.31
C GLY A 33 3.82 -2.03 13.15
N ALA A 34 4.44 -2.65 12.14
CA ALA A 34 4.86 -1.98 10.91
C ALA A 34 4.19 -2.61 9.68
N ALA A 35 3.71 -1.76 8.78
CA ALA A 35 3.01 -2.14 7.56
C ALA A 35 3.48 -1.32 6.35
N LEU A 36 3.14 -1.78 5.15
CA LEU A 36 3.31 -1.02 3.91
C LEU A 36 1.99 -0.35 3.54
N LEU A 37 2.07 0.94 3.24
CA LEU A 37 0.96 1.74 2.74
C LEU A 37 1.18 2.01 1.25
N PHE A 38 0.28 1.51 0.42
CA PHE A 38 0.26 1.72 -1.01
C PHE A 38 -0.77 2.79 -1.37
N VAL A 39 -0.30 3.96 -1.78
CA VAL A 39 -1.16 5.07 -2.21
C VAL A 39 -1.48 4.92 -3.69
N CYS A 40 -2.76 4.74 -4.02
CA CYS A 40 -3.26 4.69 -5.39
C CYS A 40 -3.41 6.12 -5.94
N TRP A 41 -2.88 6.36 -7.14
CA TRP A 41 -2.98 7.65 -7.82
C TRP A 41 -4.05 7.64 -8.92
N SER A 42 -4.55 8.83 -9.26
CA SER A 42 -5.36 9.04 -10.47
C SER A 42 -4.56 8.63 -11.71
N ASP A 43 -5.26 8.36 -12.82
CA ASP A 43 -4.63 8.07 -14.12
C ASP A 43 -3.67 9.20 -14.56
N ALA A 44 -4.08 10.45 -14.31
CA ALA A 44 -3.25 11.64 -14.55
C ALA A 44 -2.09 11.80 -13.53
N GLY A 45 -2.06 11.01 -12.44
CA GLY A 45 -1.00 11.02 -11.43
C GLY A 45 -0.94 12.29 -10.58
N ASP A 46 -1.98 13.12 -10.62
CA ASP A 46 -2.04 14.45 -9.97
C ASP A 46 -2.54 14.39 -8.52
N ARG A 47 -3.31 13.35 -8.17
CA ARG A 47 -3.92 13.23 -6.85
C ARG A 47 -4.04 11.77 -6.38
N PRO A 48 -3.97 11.52 -5.06
CA PRO A 48 -4.29 10.22 -4.51
C PRO A 48 -5.81 9.96 -4.63
N VAL A 49 -6.19 8.80 -5.13
CA VAL A 49 -7.59 8.36 -5.29
C VAL A 49 -7.99 7.28 -4.29
N GLY A 50 -7.04 6.73 -3.56
CA GLY A 50 -7.25 5.73 -2.53
C GLY A 50 -5.94 5.21 -1.96
N HIS A 51 -6.01 4.27 -1.03
CA HIS A 51 -4.85 3.56 -0.54
C HIS A 51 -5.21 2.10 -0.24
N LEU A 52 -4.20 1.24 -0.30
CA LEU A 52 -4.23 -0.13 0.19
C LEU A 52 -3.17 -0.26 1.27
N GLU A 53 -3.48 -1.00 2.32
CA GLU A 53 -2.57 -1.25 3.42
C GLU A 53 -2.35 -2.75 3.54
N THR A 54 -1.12 -3.16 3.85
CA THR A 54 -0.85 -4.54 4.25
C THR A 54 -1.25 -4.74 5.70
N ASP A 55 -1.54 -5.98 6.09
CA ASP A 55 -1.45 -6.34 7.51
C ASP A 55 -0.04 -6.02 8.06
N TYR A 56 0.11 -5.97 9.38
CA TYR A 56 1.42 -5.78 10.00
C TYR A 56 2.40 -6.88 9.58
N LEU A 57 3.42 -6.48 8.83
CA LEU A 57 4.45 -7.37 8.30
C LEU A 57 5.52 -7.67 9.35
N ALA A 58 5.71 -6.76 10.30
CA ALA A 58 6.68 -6.89 11.37
C ALA A 58 6.19 -6.26 12.67
N PHE A 59 6.71 -6.76 13.78
CA PHE A 59 6.52 -6.20 15.11
C PHE A 59 7.87 -6.00 15.79
N GLY A 60 8.06 -4.87 16.47
CA GLY A 60 9.28 -4.54 17.21
C GLY A 60 8.99 -4.01 18.61
N ALA A 61 9.99 -4.02 19.50
CA ALA A 61 9.84 -3.39 20.82
C ALA A 61 9.91 -1.86 20.71
N THR A 62 10.43 -1.35 19.59
CA THR A 62 10.40 0.07 19.22
C THR A 62 9.91 0.24 17.79
N SER A 63 9.48 1.45 17.45
CA SER A 63 9.07 1.79 16.08
C SER A 63 10.19 1.59 15.06
N ALA A 64 11.44 1.87 15.44
CA ALA A 64 12.61 1.65 14.58
C ALA A 64 12.86 0.16 14.32
N GLU A 65 12.75 -0.68 15.35
CA GLU A 65 12.90 -2.14 15.20
C GLU A 65 11.79 -2.76 14.35
N ALA A 66 10.56 -2.26 14.49
CA ALA A 66 9.45 -2.70 13.66
C ALA A 66 9.66 -2.33 12.18
N LEU A 67 10.31 -1.19 11.91
CA LEU A 67 10.58 -0.68 10.57
C LEU A 67 11.74 -1.39 9.87
N GLU A 68 12.75 -1.83 10.62
CA GLU A 68 13.96 -2.45 10.06
C GLU A 68 13.70 -3.58 9.05
N PRO A 69 12.80 -4.55 9.31
CA PRO A 69 12.46 -5.59 8.34
C PRO A 69 11.85 -5.03 7.05
N LEU A 70 11.00 -4.00 7.15
CA LEU A 70 10.36 -3.38 5.98
C LEU A 70 11.39 -2.67 5.10
N LEU A 71 12.42 -2.06 5.69
CA LEU A 71 13.51 -1.40 4.97
C LEU A 71 14.44 -2.37 4.25
N ARG A 72 14.41 -3.67 4.60
CA ARG A 72 15.18 -4.73 3.93
C ARG A 72 14.41 -5.38 2.79
N LEU A 73 13.12 -5.07 2.63
CA LEU A 73 12.32 -5.62 1.54
C LEU A 73 12.87 -5.14 0.19
N THR A 74 12.94 -6.07 -0.76
CA THR A 74 13.29 -5.72 -2.13
C THR A 74 12.08 -5.09 -2.83
N LEU A 75 12.32 -4.38 -3.95
CA LEU A 75 11.22 -3.87 -4.78
C LEU A 75 10.29 -5.00 -5.26
N GLN A 76 10.82 -6.22 -5.44
CA GLN A 76 10.03 -7.38 -5.81
C GLN A 76 9.10 -7.83 -4.67
N ASP A 77 9.60 -7.85 -3.43
CA ASP A 77 8.78 -8.20 -2.25
C ASP A 77 7.66 -7.17 -2.04
N VAL A 78 8.00 -5.88 -2.16
CA VAL A 78 7.03 -4.78 -2.09
C VAL A 78 5.96 -4.94 -3.18
N LYS A 79 6.34 -5.29 -4.41
CA LYS A 79 5.38 -5.54 -5.48
C LYS A 79 4.47 -6.74 -5.17
N ALA A 80 5.03 -7.83 -4.63
CA ALA A 80 4.23 -9.01 -4.27
C ALA A 80 3.17 -8.66 -3.21
N HIS A 81 3.53 -7.85 -2.20
CA HIS A 81 2.57 -7.36 -1.21
C HIS A 81 1.47 -6.48 -1.83
N LEU A 82 1.82 -5.61 -2.79
CA LEU A 82 0.83 -4.82 -3.51
C LEU A 82 -0.16 -5.70 -4.29
N ASP A 83 0.36 -6.66 -5.05
CA ASP A 83 -0.47 -7.56 -5.86
C ASP A 83 -1.44 -8.38 -4.95
N ASP A 84 -0.95 -8.83 -3.79
CA ASP A 84 -1.75 -9.49 -2.77
C ASP A 84 -2.86 -8.59 -2.20
N CYS A 85 -2.54 -7.33 -1.89
CA CYS A 85 -3.53 -6.35 -1.41
C CYS A 85 -4.61 -6.09 -2.47
N ILE A 86 -4.23 -5.97 -3.74
CA ILE A 86 -5.18 -5.80 -4.85
C ILE A 86 -6.07 -7.04 -4.99
N ALA A 87 -5.49 -8.24 -4.91
CA ALA A 87 -6.24 -9.49 -4.97
C ALA A 87 -7.27 -9.62 -3.82
N ARG A 88 -6.91 -9.16 -2.61
CA ARG A 88 -7.80 -9.15 -1.43
C ARG A 88 -8.88 -8.07 -1.50
N ALA A 89 -8.57 -6.89 -2.02
CA ALA A 89 -9.54 -5.83 -2.25
C ALA A 89 -10.63 -6.25 -3.26
N GLY A 90 -10.34 -7.29 -4.06
CA GLY A 90 -11.21 -7.78 -5.11
C GLY A 90 -11.26 -6.81 -6.29
N PRO A 91 -11.79 -7.23 -7.44
CA PRO A 91 -12.17 -6.28 -8.47
C PRO A 91 -13.24 -5.38 -7.86
N THR A 92 -12.87 -4.15 -7.50
CA THR A 92 -13.86 -3.10 -7.25
C THR A 92 -14.80 -3.12 -8.44
N ALA A 93 -16.07 -3.36 -8.15
CA ALA A 93 -17.12 -3.55 -9.14
C ALA A 93 -16.91 -2.55 -10.27
N GLN A 94 -16.77 -3.14 -11.47
CA GLN A 94 -16.86 -2.46 -12.74
C GLN A 94 -17.90 -1.35 -12.65
N GLU A 95 -17.51 -0.18 -13.17
CA GLU A 95 -18.39 0.81 -13.76
C GLU A 95 -19.84 0.30 -13.89
N THR A 96 -20.67 0.64 -12.90
CA THR A 96 -22.12 0.49 -12.99
C THR A 96 -22.60 1.31 -14.18
N GLY A 97 -22.90 0.58 -15.25
CA GLY A 97 -23.63 0.93 -16.47
C GLY A 97 -24.02 2.39 -16.71
N GLU A 98 -23.52 2.94 -17.81
CA GLU A 98 -24.29 3.84 -18.68
C GLU A 98 -24.40 3.23 -20.08
N GLY A 99 -25.11 2.10 -20.13
CA GLY A 99 -25.78 1.63 -21.34
C GLY A 99 -27.24 2.05 -21.30
N GLY A 100 -27.58 3.13 -22.00
CA GLY A 100 -28.94 3.37 -22.49
C GLY A 100 -29.62 4.66 -22.06
N ARG A 101 -29.62 5.66 -22.95
CA ARG A 101 -30.83 6.22 -23.61
C ARG A 101 -30.50 7.53 -24.35
N ALA A 102 -30.59 7.50 -25.68
CA ALA A 102 -31.51 8.31 -26.49
C ALA A 102 -31.50 7.77 -27.93
#